data_AF-A0A7W2BM31-F1
#
_entry.id   AF-A0A7W2BM31-F1
#
_cell.length_a   1.000
_cell.length_b   1.000
_cell.length_c   1.000
_cell.angle_alpha   90.00
_cell.angle_beta   90.00
_cell.angle_gamma   90.00
#
_symmetry.space_group_name_H-M   'P 1'
#
loop_
_entity.id
_entity.type
_entity.pdbx_description
1 polymer ?
#
loop_
_entity_poly.entity_id
_entity_poly.type
_entity_poly.pdbx_seq_one_letter_code
_entity_poly.pdbx_strand_id
1 'polypeptide(L)'
;MTDTQASKQQTDSLKLVALDPEDLNIVSAHLQDAVMRVGDLIYLRQERRFAIVLNRFVWTAEKASRGEATNQRRRSGLHFERVQRVQTMNIRQDAPDAVLNLLAIQFHPTEAAAGTIDLIFSGNGLLRLHVDCIEVQISDLGGAWETPSRPTHDLEDAG
;
A
#
# COMPACT_ATOMS: atom_id res chain seq x y z
N MET A 1 -38.51 19.51 -24.78
CA MET A 1 -37.94 18.14 -24.88
C MET A 1 -36.54 18.28 -24.33
N THR A 2 -36.42 18.05 -23.02
CA THR A 2 -35.31 18.57 -22.20
C THR A 2 -34.14 17.60 -22.24
N ASP A 3 -32.97 18.12 -22.62
CA ASP A 3 -31.69 17.42 -22.60
C ASP A 3 -31.41 16.84 -21.21
N THR A 4 -31.28 15.52 -21.13
CA THR A 4 -30.78 14.84 -19.94
C THR A 4 -29.26 14.87 -20.00
N GLN A 5 -28.67 15.81 -19.26
CA GLN A 5 -27.24 15.81 -18.99
C GLN A 5 -26.90 14.60 -18.11
N ALA A 6 -26.08 13.69 -18.66
CA ALA A 6 -25.44 12.64 -17.89
C ALA A 6 -24.51 13.26 -16.84
N SER A 7 -24.74 12.93 -15.56
CA SER A 7 -23.86 13.31 -14.47
C SER A 7 -22.50 12.62 -14.63
N LYS A 8 -21.43 13.40 -14.76
CA LYS A 8 -20.05 12.92 -14.61
C LYS A 8 -19.87 12.47 -13.16
N GLN A 9 -19.83 11.17 -12.91
CA GLN A 9 -19.31 10.64 -11.64
C GLN A 9 -17.80 10.93 -11.60
N GLN A 10 -17.40 11.88 -10.75
CA GLN A 10 -16.01 12.17 -10.44
C GLN A 10 -15.41 10.91 -9.79
N THR A 11 -14.51 10.22 -10.48
CA THR A 11 -13.86 9.01 -9.95
C THR A 11 -12.82 9.39 -8.89
N ASP A 12 -13.17 9.16 -7.63
CA ASP A 12 -12.32 9.30 -6.44
C ASP A 12 -11.19 8.24 -6.41
N SER A 13 -10.26 8.35 -7.35
CA SER A 13 -9.16 7.41 -7.59
C SER A 13 -7.85 7.98 -7.05
N LEU A 14 -7.22 7.29 -6.10
CA LEU A 14 -5.93 7.71 -5.54
C LEU A 14 -4.82 7.57 -6.57
N LYS A 15 -3.99 8.61 -6.70
CA LYS A 15 -2.72 8.56 -7.41
C LYS A 15 -1.71 9.44 -6.67
N LEU A 16 -0.65 8.85 -6.15
CA LEU A 16 0.41 9.55 -5.43
C LEU A 16 1.78 9.14 -5.95
N VAL A 17 2.75 10.05 -5.78
CA VAL A 17 4.17 9.81 -5.99
C VAL A 17 4.89 10.28 -4.73
N ALA A 18 5.90 9.55 -4.29
CA ALA A 18 6.79 9.96 -3.23
C ALA A 18 8.24 10.01 -3.72
N LEU A 19 8.89 11.15 -3.52
CA LEU A 19 10.29 11.40 -3.90
C LEU A 19 11.19 11.71 -2.68
N ASP A 20 10.59 11.88 -1.50
CA ASP A 20 11.27 12.14 -0.26
C ASP A 20 10.62 11.39 0.93
N PRO A 21 11.21 11.43 2.14
CA PRO A 21 10.67 10.72 3.29
C PRO A 21 9.30 11.23 3.76
N GLU A 22 8.98 12.50 3.57
CA GLU A 22 7.70 13.08 4.00
C GLU A 22 6.57 12.57 3.11
N ASP A 23 6.77 12.57 1.78
CA ASP A 23 5.83 11.98 0.84
C ASP A 23 5.66 10.47 1.10
N LEU A 24 6.74 9.76 1.44
CA LEU A 24 6.68 8.32 1.72
C LEU A 24 5.81 8.03 2.95
N ASN A 25 5.84 8.91 3.96
CA ASN A 25 4.95 8.80 5.12
C ASN A 25 3.48 8.94 4.72
N ILE A 26 3.16 9.84 3.78
CA ILE A 26 1.80 10.00 3.24
C ILE A 26 1.37 8.71 2.51
N VAL A 27 2.25 8.15 1.67
CA VAL A 27 2.00 6.85 1.01
C VAL A 27 1.78 5.74 2.03
N SER A 28 2.60 5.66 3.08
CA SER A 28 2.46 4.69 4.17
C SER A 28 1.09 4.81 4.84
N ALA A 29 0.64 6.02 5.17
CA ALA A 29 -0.66 6.24 5.80
C ALA A 29 -1.82 5.78 4.91
N HIS A 30 -1.77 6.04 3.59
CA HIS A 30 -2.79 5.58 2.64
C HIS A 30 -2.79 4.07 2.41
N LEU A 31 -1.69 3.40 2.72
CA LEU A 31 -1.50 1.96 2.56
C LEU A 31 -1.55 1.19 3.87
N GLN A 32 -1.77 1.85 5.00
CA GLN A 32 -1.98 1.18 6.26
C GLN A 32 -3.18 0.22 6.16
N ASP A 33 -2.99 -0.99 6.66
CA ASP A 33 -3.95 -2.10 6.57
C ASP A 33 -4.27 -2.57 5.14
N ALA A 34 -3.38 -2.25 4.19
CA ALA A 34 -3.44 -2.82 2.86
C ALA A 34 -3.12 -4.32 2.91
N VAL A 35 -3.95 -5.10 2.22
CA VAL A 35 -3.78 -6.55 2.11
C VAL A 35 -3.33 -6.93 0.71
N MET A 36 -2.38 -7.87 0.62
CA MET A 36 -1.85 -8.41 -0.63
C MET A 36 -1.51 -9.88 -0.44
N ARG A 37 -1.38 -10.65 -1.51
CA ARG A 37 -0.84 -12.00 -1.42
C ARG A 37 0.66 -12.00 -1.68
N VAL A 38 1.36 -13.00 -1.18
CA VAL A 38 2.80 -13.19 -1.47
C VAL A 38 3.03 -13.26 -2.99
N GLY A 39 2.14 -13.93 -3.73
CA GLY A 39 2.22 -14.03 -5.20
C GLY A 39 1.96 -12.72 -5.95
N ASP A 40 1.46 -11.68 -5.28
CA ASP A 40 1.26 -10.35 -5.87
C ASP A 40 2.53 -9.45 -5.75
N LEU A 41 3.63 -9.97 -5.17
CA LEU A 41 4.93 -9.30 -5.03
C LEU A 41 5.88 -9.68 -6.17
N ILE A 42 6.44 -8.70 -6.89
CA ILE A 42 7.38 -8.97 -7.98
C ILE A 42 8.58 -8.03 -7.98
N TYR A 43 9.78 -8.59 -8.15
CA TYR A 43 11.01 -7.84 -8.40
C TYR A 43 11.46 -7.98 -9.85
N LEU A 44 11.33 -6.92 -10.63
CA LEU A 44 11.77 -6.82 -12.02
C LEU A 44 13.22 -6.34 -12.05
N ARG A 45 14.16 -7.27 -11.85
CA ARG A 45 15.60 -6.96 -11.67
C ARG A 45 16.19 -6.13 -12.81
N GLN A 46 15.82 -6.40 -14.05
CA GLN A 46 16.33 -5.66 -15.22
C GLN A 46 15.86 -4.21 -15.24
N GLU A 47 14.64 -3.96 -14.77
CA GLU A 47 14.05 -2.62 -14.64
C GLU A 47 14.46 -1.93 -13.34
N ARG A 48 15.07 -2.65 -12.40
CA ARG A 48 15.32 -2.19 -11.02
C ARG A 48 14.04 -1.71 -10.33
N ARG A 49 12.93 -2.42 -10.58
CA ARG A 49 11.59 -2.08 -10.07
C ARG A 49 11.05 -3.17 -9.18
N PHE A 50 10.52 -2.80 -8.01
CA PHE A 50 9.70 -3.68 -7.19
C PHE A 50 8.25 -3.26 -7.30
N ALA A 51 7.33 -4.18 -7.60
CA ALA A 51 5.92 -3.88 -7.78
C ALA A 51 5.03 -4.81 -6.96
N ILE A 52 3.88 -4.26 -6.55
CA ILE A 52 2.89 -4.93 -5.72
C ILE A 52 1.50 -4.57 -6.23
N VAL A 53 0.62 -5.58 -6.31
CA VAL A 53 -0.82 -5.36 -6.38
C VAL A 53 -1.41 -5.60 -5.00
N LEU A 54 -2.11 -4.62 -4.45
CA LEU A 54 -2.66 -4.65 -3.09
C LEU A 54 -4.10 -4.14 -3.06
N ASN A 55 -4.77 -4.33 -1.92
CA ASN A 55 -6.09 -3.77 -1.65
C ASN A 55 -5.99 -2.86 -0.42
N ARG A 56 -5.88 -1.54 -0.65
CA ARG A 56 -5.81 -0.54 0.41
C ARG A 56 -7.17 -0.30 1.04
N PHE A 57 -7.19 -0.02 2.34
CA PHE A 57 -8.41 0.35 3.04
C PHE A 57 -8.70 1.85 2.83
N VAL A 58 -9.96 2.20 2.57
CA VAL A 58 -10.39 3.60 2.43
C VAL A 58 -11.01 4.06 3.74
N TRP A 59 -10.26 4.86 4.49
CA TRP A 59 -10.72 5.49 5.72
C TRP A 59 -11.64 6.69 5.37
N THR A 60 -12.96 6.53 5.48
CA THR A 60 -13.91 7.65 5.33
C THR A 60 -14.45 8.11 6.69
N ALA A 61 -14.01 9.26 7.18
CA ALA A 61 -14.49 9.85 8.43
C ALA A 61 -15.97 10.30 8.35
N GLU A 62 -16.42 10.80 7.19
CA GLU A 62 -17.75 11.40 7.05
C GLU A 62 -18.90 10.38 7.12
N LYS A 63 -18.73 9.17 6.55
CA LYS A 63 -19.78 8.14 6.52
C LYS A 63 -20.05 7.49 7.88
N ALA A 64 -19.09 7.56 8.80
CA ALA A 64 -19.24 7.05 10.16
C ALA A 64 -20.29 7.83 10.96
N SER A 65 -20.44 9.14 10.70
CA SER A 65 -21.41 9.99 11.40
C SER A 65 -22.87 9.77 11.01
N ARG A 66 -23.12 9.14 9.85
CA ARG A 66 -24.48 8.85 9.32
C ARG A 66 -24.93 7.39 9.50
N GLY A 67 -24.14 6.55 10.17
CA GLY A 67 -24.46 5.14 10.38
C GLY A 67 -24.30 4.25 9.14
N GLU A 68 -23.77 4.79 8.03
CA GLU A 68 -23.65 4.14 6.71
C GLU A 68 -22.17 3.98 6.29
N ALA A 69 -21.26 3.79 7.24
CA ALA A 69 -19.86 3.54 6.91
C ALA A 69 -19.68 2.14 6.28
N THR A 70 -19.90 2.03 4.96
CA THR A 70 -19.42 0.87 4.22
C THR A 70 -17.91 0.93 4.15
N ASN A 71 -17.23 -0.07 4.71
CA ASN A 71 -15.78 -0.17 4.58
C ASN A 71 -15.47 -0.51 3.13
N GLN A 72 -14.66 0.33 2.49
CA GLN A 72 -14.30 0.14 1.08
C GLN A 72 -12.84 -0.26 0.99
N ARG A 73 -12.56 -1.23 0.12
CA ARG A 73 -11.20 -1.51 -0.32
C ARG A 73 -11.06 -1.12 -1.79
N ARG A 74 -9.93 -0.51 -2.10
CA ARG A 74 -9.55 -0.15 -3.47
C ARG A 74 -8.39 -1.04 -3.86
N ARG A 75 -8.51 -1.70 -5.01
CA ARG A 75 -7.37 -2.40 -5.60
C ARG A 75 -6.43 -1.35 -6.15
N SER A 76 -5.14 -1.44 -5.82
CA SER A 76 -4.13 -0.46 -6.18
C SER A 76 -2.84 -1.14 -6.62
N GLY A 77 -2.12 -0.49 -7.52
CA GLY A 77 -0.75 -0.84 -7.86
C GLY A 77 0.21 0.08 -7.11
N LEU A 78 1.22 -0.49 -6.47
CA LEU A 78 2.33 0.20 -5.83
C LEU A 78 3.62 -0.26 -6.50
N HIS A 79 4.52 0.66 -6.84
CA HIS A 79 5.86 0.28 -7.26
C HIS A 79 6.93 1.23 -6.73
N PHE A 80 8.13 0.68 -6.62
CA PHE A 80 9.36 1.33 -6.19
C PHE A 80 10.37 1.23 -7.33
N GLU A 81 10.99 2.34 -7.68
CA GLU A 81 12.06 2.39 -8.68
C GLU A 81 13.44 2.33 -8.02
N ARG A 82 14.48 2.17 -8.85
CA ARG A 82 15.90 2.18 -8.43
C ARG A 82 16.24 1.13 -7.37
N VAL A 83 15.48 0.05 -7.30
CA VAL A 83 15.68 -1.06 -6.37
C VAL A 83 16.90 -1.90 -6.81
N GLN A 84 17.92 -1.91 -5.97
CA GLN A 84 19.14 -2.70 -6.15
C GLN A 84 18.97 -4.15 -5.68
N ARG A 85 18.23 -4.34 -4.59
CA ARG A 85 18.10 -5.64 -3.92
C ARG A 85 16.82 -5.71 -3.11
N VAL A 86 16.25 -6.91 -3.03
CA VAL A 86 15.09 -7.22 -2.19
C VAL A 86 15.48 -8.30 -1.19
N GLN A 87 15.06 -8.14 0.06
CA GLN A 87 15.19 -9.12 1.11
C GLN A 87 13.85 -9.31 1.81
N THR A 88 13.60 -10.49 2.34
CA THR A 88 12.43 -10.74 3.17
C THR A 88 12.82 -11.48 4.43
N MET A 89 12.06 -11.27 5.50
CA MET A 89 12.12 -12.03 6.74
C MET A 89 10.69 -12.40 7.13
N ASN A 90 10.47 -13.63 7.59
CA ASN A 90 9.16 -14.14 8.03
C ASN A 90 8.03 -14.00 6.99
N ILE A 91 8.36 -14.06 5.70
CA ILE A 91 7.39 -14.13 4.59
C ILE A 91 7.53 -15.50 3.95
N ARG A 92 6.42 -16.24 3.90
CA ARG A 92 6.34 -17.59 3.31
C ARG A 92 6.38 -17.53 1.79
N GLN A 93 7.56 -17.40 1.21
CA GLN A 93 7.75 -17.30 -0.25
C GLN A 93 7.29 -18.55 -1.01
N ASP A 94 7.13 -19.68 -0.34
CA ASP A 94 6.61 -20.94 -0.88
C ASP A 94 5.08 -21.03 -0.92
N ALA A 95 4.38 -20.05 -0.34
CA ALA A 95 2.92 -20.01 -0.23
C ALA A 95 2.36 -18.77 -0.94
N PRO A 96 2.19 -18.78 -2.28
CA PRO A 96 1.80 -17.60 -3.05
C PRO A 96 0.42 -17.03 -2.67
N ASP A 97 -0.48 -17.86 -2.14
CA ASP A 97 -1.81 -17.44 -1.68
C ASP A 97 -1.82 -16.91 -0.24
N ALA A 98 -0.71 -16.98 0.49
CA ALA A 98 -0.62 -16.42 1.83
C ALA A 98 -0.84 -14.90 1.79
N VAL A 99 -1.70 -14.41 2.67
CA VAL A 99 -2.05 -12.98 2.75
C VAL A 99 -1.09 -12.27 3.71
N LEU A 100 -0.59 -11.13 3.27
CA LEU A 100 0.18 -10.18 4.05
C LEU A 100 -0.70 -8.96 4.35
N ASN A 101 -0.63 -8.45 5.59
CA ASN A 101 -1.24 -7.19 5.99
C ASN A 101 -0.13 -6.17 6.30
N LEU A 102 -0.09 -5.08 5.54
CA LEU A 102 0.91 -4.01 5.63
C LEU A 102 0.56 -3.04 6.77
N LEU A 103 1.50 -2.86 7.69
CA LEU A 103 1.38 -1.96 8.82
C LEU A 103 2.02 -0.61 8.55
N ALA A 104 3.20 -0.61 7.94
CA ALA A 104 3.96 0.61 7.67
C ALA A 104 4.96 0.44 6.52
N ILE A 105 5.31 1.56 5.90
CA ILE A 105 6.44 1.70 5.00
C ILE A 105 7.41 2.70 5.64
N GLN A 106 8.65 2.29 5.87
CA GLN A 106 9.67 3.12 6.55
C GLN A 106 10.91 3.26 5.68
N PHE A 107 11.49 4.46 5.64
CA PHE A 107 12.79 4.70 5.01
C PHE A 107 13.89 4.83 6.06
N HIS A 108 14.99 4.12 5.83
CA HIS A 108 16.21 4.23 6.61
C HIS A 108 17.34 4.75 5.72
N PRO A 109 17.75 6.02 5.88
CA PRO A 109 18.80 6.60 5.05
C PRO A 109 20.14 5.94 5.32
N THR A 110 20.99 5.90 4.30
CA THR A 110 22.38 5.44 4.38
C THR A 110 23.32 6.58 3.98
N GLU A 111 23.81 6.58 2.74
CA GLU A 111 24.65 7.64 2.18
C GLU A 111 23.89 8.44 1.11
N ALA A 112 24.04 9.76 1.13
CA ALA A 112 23.37 10.68 0.21
C ALA A 112 21.84 10.43 0.17
N ALA A 113 21.27 10.20 -1.01
CA ALA A 113 19.84 9.90 -1.18
C ALA A 113 19.50 8.41 -0.99
N ALA A 114 20.50 7.53 -0.87
CA ALA A 114 20.32 6.09 -0.82
C ALA A 114 19.87 5.60 0.55
N GLY A 115 19.22 4.45 0.59
CA GLY A 115 18.81 3.84 1.83
C GLY A 115 18.08 2.53 1.63
N THR A 116 17.39 2.11 2.69
CA THR A 116 16.50 0.96 2.63
C THR A 116 15.06 1.38 2.90
N ILE A 117 14.12 0.85 2.11
CA ILE A 117 12.69 0.97 2.38
C ILE A 117 12.20 -0.36 2.93
N ASP A 118 11.63 -0.33 4.12
CA ASP A 118 11.06 -1.47 4.81
C ASP A 118 9.53 -1.44 4.72
N LEU A 119 8.95 -2.49 4.14
CA LEU A 119 7.53 -2.79 4.24
C LEU A 119 7.35 -3.75 5.41
N ILE A 120 6.68 -3.29 6.45
CA ILE A 120 6.48 -4.01 7.71
C ILE A 120 5.09 -4.60 7.71
N PHE A 121 4.99 -5.91 7.94
CA PHE A 121 3.73 -6.65 7.92
C PHE A 121 3.39 -7.18 9.31
N SER A 122 2.10 -7.38 9.56
CA SER A 122 1.63 -8.10 10.75
C SER A 122 2.26 -9.48 10.84
N GLY A 123 2.45 -10.01 12.06
CA GLY A 123 3.12 -11.30 12.25
C GLY A 123 4.63 -11.24 12.03
N ASN A 124 5.24 -10.08 12.25
CA ASN A 124 6.69 -9.82 12.15
C ASN A 124 7.27 -10.11 10.76
N GLY A 125 6.44 -10.01 9.71
CA GLY A 125 6.90 -10.07 8.32
C GLY A 125 7.61 -8.77 7.94
N LEU A 126 8.71 -8.89 7.21
CA LEU A 126 9.48 -7.74 6.72
C LEU A 126 9.87 -7.97 5.27
N LEU A 127 9.69 -6.95 4.43
CA LEU A 127 10.28 -6.88 3.10
C LEU A 127 11.12 -5.61 3.00
N ARG A 128 12.42 -5.77 2.78
CA ARG A 128 13.39 -4.69 2.69
C ARG A 128 13.87 -4.50 1.26
N LEU A 129 13.72 -3.29 0.76
CA LEU A 129 14.21 -2.83 -0.54
C LEU A 129 15.47 -1.98 -0.31
N HIS A 130 16.56 -2.31 -0.99
CA HIS A 130 17.74 -1.43 -1.06
C HIS A 130 17.58 -0.53 -2.29
N VAL A 131 17.61 0.79 -2.10
CA VAL A 131 17.29 1.77 -3.15
C VAL A 131 18.34 2.87 -3.26
N ASP A 132 18.59 3.35 -4.48
CA ASP A 132 19.47 4.51 -4.71
C ASP A 132 18.84 5.81 -4.19
N CYS A 133 17.51 5.88 -4.19
CA CYS A 133 16.70 7.01 -3.74
C CYS A 133 15.25 6.57 -3.50
N ILE A 134 14.46 7.42 -2.83
CA ILE A 134 13.01 7.25 -2.75
C ILE A 134 12.41 7.65 -4.10
N GLU A 135 11.78 6.70 -4.78
CA GLU A 135 10.97 6.94 -5.97
C GLU A 135 9.84 5.89 -5.97
N VAL A 136 8.69 6.28 -5.44
CA VAL A 136 7.56 5.38 -5.18
C VAL A 136 6.30 5.94 -5.83
N GLN A 137 5.49 5.09 -6.45
CA GLN A 137 4.21 5.51 -7.00
C GLN A 137 3.10 4.53 -6.64
N ILE A 138 1.93 5.08 -6.34
CA ILE A 138 0.71 4.33 -6.10
C ILE A 138 -0.42 4.84 -6.99
N SER A 139 -1.22 3.92 -7.52
CA SER A 139 -2.45 4.26 -8.25
C SER A 139 -3.53 3.23 -8.02
N ASP A 140 -4.78 3.67 -7.85
CA ASP A 140 -5.93 2.77 -7.82
C ASP A 140 -6.19 2.16 -9.21
N LEU A 141 -6.43 0.85 -9.23
CA LEU A 141 -6.68 0.02 -10.40
C LEU A 141 -8.19 -0.28 -10.49
N GLY A 142 -8.98 0.68 -10.99
CA GLY A 142 -10.42 0.53 -11.22
C GLY A 142 -11.35 0.86 -10.03
N GLY A 143 -12.65 0.56 -10.18
CA GLY A 143 -13.70 0.88 -9.19
C GLY A 143 -13.62 0.03 -7.90
N ALA A 144 -13.96 0.63 -6.75
CA ALA A 144 -13.98 -0.02 -5.43
C ALA A 144 -14.85 -1.27 -5.39
N TRP A 145 -14.47 -2.20 -4.52
CA TRP A 145 -15.33 -3.30 -4.07
C TRP A 145 -15.52 -3.22 -2.55
N GLU A 146 -16.75 -3.49 -2.08
CA GLU A 146 -17.12 -3.41 -0.65
C GLU A 146 -16.60 -4.62 0.13
N THR A 147 -16.17 -4.42 1.38
CA THR A 147 -15.75 -5.50 2.28
C THR A 147 -16.39 -5.36 3.67
N PRO A 148 -16.91 -6.43 4.28
CA PRO A 148 -17.49 -6.37 5.62
C PRO A 148 -16.43 -6.32 6.73
N SER A 149 -15.15 -6.63 6.45
CA SER A 149 -14.11 -6.79 7.47
C SER A 149 -13.34 -5.49 7.74
N ARG A 150 -13.31 -5.04 9.00
CA ARG A 150 -12.37 -4.02 9.51
C ARG A 150 -11.11 -4.70 10.05
N PRO A 151 -9.91 -4.14 9.83
CA PRO A 151 -8.72 -4.58 10.56
C PRO A 151 -8.91 -4.27 12.05
N THR A 152 -8.55 -5.22 12.91
CA THR A 152 -8.52 -5.05 14.37
C THR A 152 -7.15 -5.53 14.82
N HIS A 153 -6.41 -4.68 15.52
CA HIS A 153 -5.15 -5.03 16.13
C HIS A 153 -5.27 -4.80 17.63
N ASP A 154 -5.08 -5.86 18.41
CA ASP A 154 -4.91 -5.74 19.85
C ASP A 154 -3.52 -5.16 20.09
N LEU A 155 -3.47 -3.92 20.58
CA LEU A 155 -2.27 -3.36 21.16
C LEU A 155 -2.14 -3.97 22.55
N GLU A 156 -1.28 -4.98 22.71
CA GLU A 156 -0.87 -5.42 24.05
C GLU A 156 -0.09 -4.28 24.70
N ASP A 157 -0.72 -3.57 25.64
CA ASP A 157 -0.06 -2.69 26.58
C ASP A 157 0.91 -3.51 27.43
N ALA A 158 2.20 -3.32 27.21
CA ALA A 158 3.24 -3.83 28.08
C ALA A 158 3.28 -2.96 29.35
N GLY A 159 2.71 -3.52 30.43
CA GLY A 159 3.07 -3.40 31.86
C GLY A 159 3.59 -2.06 32.40
#